data_AF-A0A2H2YCT0-F1
#
_entry.id   AF-A0A2H2YCT0-F1
#
_cell.length_a   1.000
_cell.length_b   1.000
_cell.length_c   1.000
_cell.angle_alpha   90.00
_cell.angle_beta   90.00
_cell.angle_gamma   90.00
#
_symmetry.space_group_name_H-M   'P 1'
#
loop_
_entity.id
_entity.type
_entity.pdbx_description
1 polymer ?
#
loop_
_entity_poly.entity_id
_entity_poly.type
_entity_poly.pdbx_seq_one_letter_code
_entity_poly.pdbx_strand_id
1 'polypeptide(L)'
;MLKTTVKTFSHIPLSRLPLFAVQPDVPVTDALDRTYCLLDLAQEMAEQAALTENSQQLCHVIVYLIDMAKATVDACSEGILTSVEAGHE
;
A
#
# COMPACT_ATOMS: atom_id res chain seq x y z
N MET A 1 -11.19 -18.16 3.38
CA MET A 1 -11.39 -16.91 2.62
C MET A 1 -10.07 -16.16 2.64
N LEU A 2 -9.56 -15.71 1.49
CA LEU A 2 -8.26 -15.05 1.40
C LEU A 2 -8.32 -13.68 2.06
N LYS A 3 -7.36 -13.41 2.94
CA LYS A 3 -7.32 -12.16 3.70
C LYS A 3 -5.91 -11.58 3.72
N THR A 4 -5.81 -10.27 3.92
CA THR A 4 -4.54 -9.56 4.09
C THR A 4 -3.79 -10.02 5.35
N THR A 5 -2.47 -10.02 5.29
CA THR A 5 -1.59 -10.03 6.47
C THR A 5 -1.29 -8.61 6.94
N VAL A 6 -0.65 -8.49 8.10
CA VAL A 6 -0.10 -7.20 8.53
C VAL A 6 1.16 -6.90 7.72
N LYS A 7 1.20 -5.74 7.06
CA LYS A 7 2.39 -5.26 6.34
C LYS A 7 2.71 -3.82 6.72
N THR A 8 3.88 -3.60 7.29
CA THR A 8 4.33 -2.26 7.70
C THR A 8 4.99 -1.50 6.55
N PHE A 9 4.79 -0.19 6.48
CA PHE A 9 5.40 0.66 5.46
C PHE A 9 5.66 2.08 5.97
N SER A 10 6.37 2.86 5.15
CA SER A 10 6.92 4.18 5.45
C SER A 10 7.73 4.23 6.75
N HIS A 11 9.05 4.28 6.58
CA HIS A 11 9.98 4.26 7.71
C HIS A 11 10.50 5.67 7.99
N ILE A 12 10.54 6.05 9.27
CA ILE A 12 11.26 7.25 9.69
C ILE A 12 12.75 7.05 9.32
N PRO A 13 13.37 7.96 8.55
CA PRO A 13 14.76 7.81 8.09
C PRO A 13 15.77 7.61 9.23
N LEU A 14 15.48 8.16 10.41
CA LEU A 14 16.36 8.16 11.58
C LEU A 14 16.14 6.99 12.53
N SER A 15 14.95 6.38 12.58
CA SER A 15 14.65 5.32 13.55
C SER A 15 14.28 3.98 12.89
N ARG A 16 14.09 3.93 11.57
CA ARG A 16 13.56 2.77 10.83
C ARG A 16 12.27 2.20 11.42
N LEU A 17 11.57 2.95 12.27
CA LEU A 17 10.29 2.53 12.80
C LEU A 17 9.23 2.74 11.72
N PRO A 18 8.41 1.73 11.42
CA PRO A 18 7.30 1.89 10.50
C PRO A 18 6.26 2.81 11.12
N LEU A 19 5.76 3.74 10.31
CA LEU A 19 4.71 4.68 10.73
C LEU A 19 3.31 4.09 10.53
N PHE A 20 3.17 3.19 9.57
CA PHE A 20 1.89 2.68 9.14
C PHE A 20 1.93 1.17 8.89
N ALA A 21 0.77 0.54 8.91
CA ALA A 21 0.61 -0.86 8.58
C ALA A 21 -0.72 -1.11 7.86
N VAL A 22 -0.71 -2.09 6.96
CA VAL A 22 -1.93 -2.66 6.38
C VAL A 22 -2.68 -3.42 7.47
N GLN A 23 -3.99 -3.21 7.54
CA GLN A 23 -4.85 -3.93 8.47
C GLN A 23 -4.92 -5.41 8.05
N PRO A 24 -4.64 -6.36 8.96
CA PRO A 24 -4.82 -7.77 8.68
C PRO A 24 -6.30 -8.13 8.61
N ASP A 25 -6.58 -9.34 8.11
CA ASP A 25 -7.90 -9.94 8.05
C ASP A 25 -8.93 -9.28 7.11
N VAL A 26 -8.49 -8.35 6.27
CA VAL A 26 -9.34 -7.72 5.25
C VAL A 26 -9.45 -8.64 4.03
N PRO A 27 -10.63 -8.82 3.41
CA PRO A 27 -10.76 -9.60 2.19
C PRO A 27 -9.80 -9.11 1.09
N VAL A 28 -9.05 -10.03 0.47
CA VAL A 28 -8.05 -9.67 -0.55
C VAL A 28 -8.66 -8.91 -1.73
N THR A 29 -9.86 -9.27 -2.17
CA THR A 29 -10.55 -8.58 -3.26
C THR A 29 -10.78 -7.10 -2.95
N ASP A 30 -11.23 -6.82 -1.73
CA ASP A 30 -11.54 -5.47 -1.28
C ASP A 30 -10.25 -4.67 -1.09
N ALA A 31 -9.18 -5.31 -0.59
CA ALA A 31 -7.87 -4.68 -0.45
C ALA A 31 -7.24 -4.34 -1.81
N LEU A 32 -7.40 -5.20 -2.82
CA LEU A 32 -6.93 -4.92 -4.18
C LEU A 32 -7.74 -3.80 -4.84
N ASP A 33 -9.06 -3.75 -4.66
CA ASP A 33 -9.89 -2.63 -5.13
C ASP A 33 -9.40 -1.30 -4.55
N ARG A 34 -9.13 -1.26 -3.24
CA ARG A 34 -8.54 -0.09 -2.58
C ARG A 34 -7.15 0.26 -3.08
N THR A 35 -6.37 -0.73 -3.51
CA THR A 35 -5.04 -0.52 -4.10
C THR A 35 -5.16 0.26 -5.41
N TYR A 36 -6.13 -0.09 -6.26
CA TYR A 36 -6.38 0.68 -7.49
C TYR A 36 -6.78 2.13 -7.18
N CYS A 37 -7.68 2.36 -6.22
CA CYS A 37 -8.03 3.71 -5.80
C CYS A 37 -6.81 4.54 -5.35
N LEU A 38 -5.86 3.93 -4.62
CA LEU A 38 -4.63 4.61 -4.20
C LEU A 38 -3.74 4.98 -5.39
N LEU A 39 -3.62 4.09 -6.38
CA LEU A 39 -2.83 4.32 -7.58
C LEU A 39 -3.45 5.39 -8.49
N ASP A 40 -4.77 5.38 -8.65
CA ASP A 40 -5.51 6.39 -9.42
C ASP A 40 -5.31 7.78 -8.80
N LEU A 41 -5.41 7.90 -7.47
CA LEU A 41 -5.12 9.14 -6.75
C LEU A 41 -3.67 9.58 -6.92
N ALA A 42 -2.70 8.66 -6.84
CA ALA A 42 -1.30 8.99 -7.05
C ALA A 42 -1.06 9.51 -8.48
N GLN A 43 -1.73 8.94 -9.47
CA GLN A 43 -1.67 9.39 -10.85
C GLN A 43 -2.26 10.79 -11.02
N GLU A 44 -3.47 11.04 -10.51
CA GLU A 44 -4.11 12.36 -10.57
C GLU A 44 -3.22 13.44 -9.93
N MET A 45 -2.63 13.13 -8.77
CA MET A 45 -1.72 14.05 -8.10
C MET A 45 -0.41 14.26 -8.87
N ALA A 46 0.09 13.24 -9.58
CA ALA A 46 1.28 13.38 -10.43
C ALA A 46 1.02 14.31 -11.63
N GLU A 47 -0.17 14.23 -12.22
CA GLU A 47 -0.61 15.14 -13.28
C GLU A 47 -0.69 16.59 -12.76
N GLN A 48 -1.25 16.80 -11.56
CA GLN A 48 -1.28 18.12 -10.92
C GLN A 48 0.12 18.65 -10.56
N ALA A 49 1.01 17.77 -10.10
CA ALA A 49 2.38 18.12 -9.75
C ALA A 49 3.19 18.58 -10.96
N ALA A 50 2.92 18.05 -12.15
CA ALA A 50 3.57 18.46 -13.38
C ALA A 50 3.21 19.90 -13.81
N LEU A 51 2.06 20.41 -13.35
CA LEU A 51 1.54 21.74 -13.72
C LEU A 51 1.84 22.84 -12.68
N THR A 52 2.39 22.46 -11.52
CA THR A 52 2.58 23.36 -10.37
C THR A 52 4.05 23.69 -10.15
N GLU A 53 4.37 24.96 -9.88
CA GLU A 53 5.74 25.42 -9.62
C GLU A 53 6.32 24.93 -8.28
N ASN A 54 5.48 24.57 -7.30
CA ASN A 54 5.88 24.04 -6.00
C ASN A 54 5.29 22.65 -5.73
N SER A 55 5.80 21.66 -6.46
CA SER A 55 5.29 20.28 -6.47
C SER A 55 5.85 19.40 -5.34
N GLN A 56 6.74 19.92 -4.49
CA GLN A 56 7.44 19.10 -3.49
C GLN A 56 6.48 18.40 -2.51
N GLN A 57 5.44 19.10 -2.06
CA GLN A 57 4.42 18.50 -1.20
C GLN A 57 3.63 17.41 -1.92
N LEU A 58 3.25 17.63 -3.19
CA LEU A 58 2.56 16.64 -4.01
C LEU A 58 3.43 15.40 -4.23
N CYS A 59 4.73 15.58 -4.51
CA CYS A 59 5.68 14.48 -4.64
C CYS A 59 5.74 13.61 -3.38
N HIS A 60 5.75 14.22 -2.19
CA HIS A 60 5.71 13.45 -0.95
C HIS A 60 4.41 12.65 -0.83
N VAL A 61 3.25 13.26 -1.08
CA VAL A 61 1.96 12.55 -1.01
C VAL A 61 1.91 11.39 -2.01
N ILE A 62 2.35 11.61 -3.25
CA ILE A 62 2.41 10.57 -4.30
C ILE A 62 3.26 9.39 -3.82
N VAL A 63 4.44 9.64 -3.26
CA VAL A 63 5.31 8.58 -2.73
C VAL A 63 4.60 7.79 -1.62
N TYR A 64 3.92 8.46 -0.69
CA TYR A 64 3.16 7.79 0.37
C TYR A 64 2.00 6.94 -0.17
N LEU A 65 1.26 7.43 -1.16
CA LEU A 65 0.16 6.68 -1.81
C LEU A 65 0.69 5.42 -2.49
N ILE A 66 1.83 5.52 -3.18
CA ILE A 66 2.49 4.38 -3.82
C ILE A 66 2.98 3.37 -2.78
N ASP A 67 3.61 3.83 -1.69
CA ASP A 67 4.07 2.93 -0.63
C ASP A 67 2.89 2.22 0.07
N MET A 68 1.76 2.91 0.29
CA MET A 68 0.52 2.30 0.78
C MET A 68 0.01 1.19 -0.16
N ALA A 69 -0.05 1.50 -1.47
CA ALA A 69 -0.50 0.54 -2.48
C ALA A 69 0.40 -0.70 -2.51
N LYS A 70 1.73 -0.51 -2.53
CA LYS A 70 2.70 -1.62 -2.51
C LYS A 70 2.57 -2.48 -1.26
N ALA A 71 2.45 -1.86 -0.09
CA ALA A 71 2.28 -2.58 1.17
C ALA A 71 1.00 -3.43 1.16
N THR A 72 -0.08 -2.91 0.56
CA THR A 72 -1.36 -3.62 0.43
C THR A 72 -1.24 -4.83 -0.49
N VAL A 73 -0.55 -4.68 -1.63
CA VAL A 73 -0.26 -5.81 -2.54
C VAL A 73 0.57 -6.89 -1.87
N ASP A 74 1.61 -6.49 -1.13
CA ASP A 74 2.44 -7.42 -0.36
C ASP A 74 1.60 -8.17 0.68
N ALA A 75 0.78 -7.46 1.45
CA ALA A 75 -0.12 -8.04 2.45
C ALA A 75 -1.12 -9.04 1.84
N CYS A 76 -1.64 -8.75 0.66
CA CYS A 76 -2.50 -9.66 -0.08
C CYS A 76 -1.73 -10.92 -0.52
N SER A 77 -0.53 -10.73 -1.06
CA SER A 77 0.32 -11.82 -1.58
C SER A 77 0.74 -12.78 -0.46
N GLU A 78 1.18 -12.25 0.68
CA GLU A 78 1.50 -13.04 1.88
C GLU A 78 0.28 -13.78 2.42
N GLY A 79 -0.89 -13.13 2.44
CA GLY A 79 -2.16 -13.72 2.84
C GLY A 79 -2.61 -14.89 1.95
N ILE A 80 -2.31 -14.80 0.65
CA ILE A 80 -2.53 -15.89 -0.30
C ILE A 80 -1.58 -17.06 -0.03
N LEU A 81 -0.28 -16.78 0.10
CA LEU A 81 0.74 -17.81 0.32
C LEU A 81 0.47 -18.61 1.61
N THR A 82 0.22 -17.92 2.72
CA THR A 82 -0.10 -18.53 4.02
C THR A 82 -1.36 -19.41 3.96
N SER A 83 -2.37 -19.01 3.17
CA SER A 83 -3.58 -19.80 2.98
C SER A 83 -3.33 -21.08 2.15
N VAL A 84 -2.37 -21.05 1.22
CA VAL A 84 -1.99 -22.21 0.40
C VAL A 84 -1.19 -23.22 1.21
N GLU A 85 -0.30 -22.76 2.09
CA GLU A 85 0.49 -23.62 2.99
C GLU A 85 -0.40 -24.37 3.99
N ALA A 86 -1.38 -23.68 4.60
CA ALA A 86 -2.32 -24.28 5.54
C ALA A 86 -3.31 -25.30 4.93
N GLY A 87 -3.44 -25.34 3.60
CA GLY A 87 -4.27 -26.31 2.89
C GLY A 87 -3.56 -27.62 2.52
N HIS A 88 -2.26 -27.73 2.80
CA HIS A 88 -1.42 -28.90 2.51
C HIS A 88 -1.07 -29.75 3.75
N GLU A 89 -1.61 -29.40 4.92
CA GLU A 89 -1.57 -30.18 6.17
C GLU A 89 -2.88 -30.95 6.40
#